data_AF-A0A942WMV4-F1
#
_entry.id   AF-A0A942WMV4-F1
#
_cell.length_a   1.000
_cell.length_b   1.000
_cell.length_c   1.000
_cell.angle_alpha   90.00
_cell.angle_beta   90.00
_cell.angle_gamma   90.00
#
_symmetry.space_group_name_H-M   'P 1'
#
loop_
_entity.id
_entity.type
_entity.pdbx_description
1 polymer ?
#
loop_
_entity_poly.entity_id
_entity_poly.type
_entity_poly.pdbx_seq_one_letter_code
_entity_poly.pdbx_strand_id
1 'polypeptide(L)'
;MAELGEELRRERVRRNLTFKDVEQVLHIKTTYLEAIEDGNYDIIPGQVYVKGFIRNYGNYLDLDGDRLVKVYQGQVGDIDTFSLRSVTRRKAQATPNLVQSEFVEYQTSKKRMSLETRQRKRQRSIVQERIILGIILFCMALFLLWLFLF
;
A
#
# COMPACT_ATOMS: atom_id res chain seq x y z
N MET A 1 29.20 0.17 3.78
CA MET A 1 27.77 0.48 4.02
C MET A 1 27.61 1.98 3.95
N ALA A 2 26.61 2.46 3.21
CA ALA A 2 26.33 3.89 3.06
C ALA A 2 25.70 4.44 4.35
N GLU A 3 26.09 5.64 4.77
CA GLU A 3 25.60 6.30 5.99
C GLU A 3 24.05 6.34 6.08
N LEU A 4 23.40 6.57 4.93
CA LEU A 4 21.94 6.55 4.79
C LEU A 4 21.32 5.18 5.12
N GLY A 5 21.94 4.10 4.63
CA GLY A 5 21.43 2.75 4.82
C GLY A 5 21.52 2.32 6.28
N GLU A 6 22.60 2.70 6.96
CA GLU A 6 22.78 2.46 8.40
C GLU A 6 21.78 3.23 9.26
N GLU A 7 21.43 4.46 8.88
CA GLU A 7 20.40 5.23 9.59
C GLU A 7 19.02 4.56 9.50
N LEU A 8 18.62 4.13 8.31
CA LEU A 8 17.36 3.41 8.08
C LEU A 8 17.33 2.08 8.86
N ARG A 9 18.43 1.31 8.78
CA ARG A 9 18.58 0.04 9.50
C ARG A 9 18.44 0.24 11.00
N ARG A 10 19.13 1.23 11.55
CA ARG A 10 19.10 1.53 12.99
C ARG A 10 17.69 1.85 13.47
N GLU A 11 16.96 2.71 12.76
CA GLU A 11 15.59 3.04 13.16
C GLU A 11 14.62 1.86 12.98
N ARG A 12 14.76 1.06 11.91
CA ARG A 12 13.96 -0.16 11.74
C ARG A 12 14.17 -1.12 12.90
N VAL A 13 15.43 -1.41 13.24
CA VAL A 13 15.78 -2.33 14.34
C VAL A 13 15.34 -1.77 15.69
N ARG A 14 15.52 -0.48 15.95
CA ARG A 14 15.04 0.19 17.17
C ARG A 14 13.54 0.03 17.39
N ARG A 15 12.77 -0.02 16.30
CA ARG A 15 11.32 -0.24 16.31
C ARG A 15 10.92 -1.72 16.28
N ASN A 16 11.88 -2.65 16.32
CA ASN A 16 11.66 -4.10 16.20
C ASN A 16 10.89 -4.51 14.93
N LEU A 17 11.12 -3.80 13.81
CA LEU A 17 10.47 -4.10 12.54
C LEU A 17 11.32 -5.06 11.71
N THR A 18 10.68 -6.09 11.15
CA THR A 18 11.27 -6.95 10.12
C THR A 18 11.09 -6.31 8.74
N PHE A 19 11.85 -6.76 7.75
CA PHE A 19 11.61 -6.35 6.36
C PHE A 19 10.21 -6.73 5.87
N LYS A 20 9.64 -7.83 6.37
CA LYS A 20 8.29 -8.26 6.01
C LYS A 20 7.22 -7.31 6.54
N ASP A 21 7.40 -6.77 7.73
CA ASP A 21 6.47 -5.77 8.28
C ASP A 21 6.47 -4.50 7.42
N VAL A 22 7.66 -4.03 7.02
CA VAL A 22 7.83 -2.87 6.15
C VAL A 22 7.25 -3.14 4.75
N GLU A 23 7.52 -4.32 4.18
CA GLU A 23 7.00 -4.74 2.86
C GLU A 23 5.46 -4.79 2.84
N GLN A 24 4.84 -5.26 3.91
CA GLN A 24 3.37 -5.31 4.01
C GLN A 24 2.72 -3.93 3.99
N VAL A 25 3.36 -2.92 4.60
CA VAL A 25 2.82 -1.55 4.68
C VAL A 25 3.14 -0.73 3.44
N LEU A 26 4.39 -0.80 2.97
CA LEU A 26 4.88 0.06 1.88
C LEU A 26 4.74 -0.57 0.50
N HIS A 27 4.47 -1.88 0.43
CA HIS A 27 4.47 -2.66 -0.82
C HIS A 27 5.80 -2.55 -1.60
N ILE A 28 6.90 -2.34 -0.87
CA ILE A 28 8.27 -2.38 -1.39
C ILE A 28 8.82 -3.77 -1.08
N LYS A 29 9.29 -4.50 -2.10
CA LYS A 29 9.82 -5.85 -1.92
C LYS A 29 10.95 -5.88 -0.89
N THR A 30 10.99 -6.92 -0.06
CA THR A 30 12.08 -7.13 0.92
C THR A 30 13.47 -6.97 0.28
N THR A 31 13.67 -7.54 -0.91
CA THR A 31 14.94 -7.44 -1.66
C THR A 31 15.37 -6.00 -1.96
N TYR A 32 14.42 -5.07 -2.11
CA TYR A 32 14.73 -3.66 -2.36
C TYR A 32 14.95 -2.90 -1.06
N LEU A 33 14.30 -3.28 0.03
CA LEU A 33 14.56 -2.69 1.35
C LEU A 33 15.96 -3.05 1.85
N GLU A 34 16.36 -4.31 1.70
CA GLU A 34 17.73 -4.78 1.96
C GLU A 34 18.75 -4.02 1.12
N ALA A 35 18.50 -3.92 -0.20
CA ALA A 35 19.34 -3.17 -1.12
C ALA A 35 19.52 -1.69 -0.71
N ILE A 36 18.47 -1.04 -0.20
CA ILE A 36 18.55 0.34 0.30
C ILE A 36 19.41 0.43 1.56
N GLU A 37 19.24 -0.49 2.53
CA GLU A 37 20.05 -0.52 3.75
C GLU A 37 21.53 -0.85 3.45
N ASP A 38 21.81 -1.68 2.45
CA ASP A 38 23.17 -2.02 2.05
C ASP A 38 23.82 -0.98 1.13
N GLY A 39 23.03 -0.05 0.60
CA GLY A 39 23.47 0.94 -0.40
C GLY A 39 23.69 0.34 -1.79
N ASN A 40 23.14 -0.85 -2.07
CA ASN A 40 23.24 -1.53 -3.37
C ASN A 40 22.05 -1.17 -4.27
N TYR A 41 22.03 0.06 -4.76
CA TYR A 41 20.90 0.59 -5.53
C TYR A 41 20.74 -0.02 -6.92
N ASP A 42 21.75 -0.71 -7.45
CA ASP A 42 21.76 -1.30 -8.80
C ASP A 42 20.71 -2.40 -8.99
N ILE A 43 20.27 -3.03 -7.89
CA ILE A 43 19.22 -4.06 -7.88
C ILE A 43 17.83 -3.44 -8.15
N ILE A 44 17.66 -2.15 -7.85
CA ILE A 44 16.38 -1.45 -7.93
C ILE A 44 16.18 -0.96 -9.37
N PRO A 45 14.99 -1.14 -9.98
CA PRO A 45 14.77 -0.86 -11.40
C PRO A 45 14.69 0.65 -11.70
N GLY A 46 15.82 1.35 -11.59
CA GLY A 46 15.97 2.76 -11.94
C GLY A 46 15.90 3.71 -10.74
N GLN A 47 16.61 4.83 -10.88
CA GLN A 47 16.82 5.82 -9.82
C GLN A 47 15.54 6.51 -9.33
N VAL A 48 14.50 6.61 -10.17
CA VAL A 48 13.19 7.16 -9.76
C VAL A 48 12.60 6.34 -8.60
N TYR A 49 12.69 5.01 -8.70
CA TYR A 49 12.19 4.12 -7.67
C TYR A 49 13.04 4.19 -6.41
N VAL A 50 14.37 4.29 -6.55
CA VAL A 50 15.26 4.47 -5.40
C VAL A 50 14.87 5.70 -4.58
N LYS A 51 14.72 6.87 -5.23
CA LYS A 51 14.29 8.11 -4.57
C LYS A 51 12.92 7.95 -3.89
N GLY A 52 11.97 7.30 -4.57
CA GLY A 52 10.63 7.05 -4.02
C GLY A 52 10.64 6.12 -2.81
N PHE A 53 11.41 5.04 -2.87
CA PHE A 53 11.52 4.06 -1.80
C PHE A 53 12.25 4.63 -0.58
N ILE A 54 13.35 5.36 -0.77
CA ILE A 54 14.06 6.05 0.31
C ILE A 54 13.12 7.02 1.04
N ARG A 55 12.37 7.84 0.30
CA ARG A 55 11.41 8.78 0.90
C ARG A 55 10.34 8.05 1.70
N ASN A 56 9.68 7.07 1.09
CA ASN A 56 8.57 6.35 1.74
C ASN A 56 9.05 5.57 2.96
N TYR A 57 10.22 4.94 2.86
CA TYR A 57 10.78 4.15 3.93
C TYR A 57 11.25 5.02 5.10
N GLY A 58 11.94 6.14 4.81
CA GLY A 58 12.30 7.14 5.81
C GLY A 58 11.08 7.69 6.56
N ASN A 59 10.06 8.15 5.81
CA ASN A 59 8.84 8.68 6.42
C ASN A 59 8.10 7.64 7.26
N TYR A 60 8.08 6.38 6.85
CA TYR A 60 7.48 5.29 7.62
C TYR A 60 8.21 5.04 8.95
N LEU A 61 9.52 5.30 9.01
CA LEU A 61 10.34 5.22 10.21
C LEU A 61 10.36 6.56 11.00
N ASP A 62 9.45 7.49 10.71
CA ASP A 62 9.41 8.88 11.21
C ASP A 62 10.75 9.63 11.08
N LEU A 63 11.50 9.33 10.03
CA LEU A 63 12.65 10.11 9.60
C LEU A 63 12.22 11.15 8.57
N ASP A 64 13.06 12.16 8.36
CA ASP A 64 12.89 13.11 7.26
C ASP A 64 13.30 12.46 5.92
N GLY A 65 12.31 11.87 5.22
CA GLY A 65 12.53 11.21 3.95
C GLY A 65 13.06 12.14 2.85
N ASP A 66 12.72 13.43 2.88
CA ASP A 66 13.23 14.39 1.89
C ASP A 66 14.71 14.72 2.15
N ARG A 67 15.11 14.81 3.43
CA ARG A 67 16.53 14.90 3.81
C ARG A 67 17.30 13.66 3.34
N LEU A 68 16.77 12.46 3.55
CA LEU A 68 17.43 11.22 3.11
C LEU A 68 17.58 11.16 1.59
N VAL A 69 16.57 11.59 0.82
CA VAL A 69 16.68 11.69 -0.64
C VAL A 69 17.79 12.66 -1.06
N LYS A 70 17.98 13.78 -0.35
CA LYS A 70 19.10 14.70 -0.64
C LYS A 70 20.47 14.06 -0.36
N VAL A 71 20.59 13.28 0.71
CA VAL A 71 21.82 12.53 1.02
C VAL A 71 22.12 11.54 -0.10
N TYR A 72 21.12 10.77 -0.55
CA TYR A 72 21.26 9.87 -1.68
C TYR A 72 21.70 10.58 -2.98
N GLN A 73 21.09 11.73 -3.30
CA GLN A 73 21.46 12.53 -4.47
C GLN A 73 22.91 13.03 -4.40
N GLY A 74 23.38 13.40 -3.21
CA GLY A 74 24.77 13.77 -3.00
C GLY A 74 25.76 12.62 -3.21
N GLN A 75 25.34 11.37 -2.98
CA GLN A 75 26.18 10.18 -3.15
C GLN A 75 26.28 9.72 -4.61
N VAL A 76 25.15 9.75 -5.35
CA VAL A 76 25.07 9.19 -6.71
C VAL A 76 25.28 10.26 -7.80
N GLY A 77 25.28 11.55 -7.42
CA GLY A 77 25.25 12.67 -8.34
C GLY A 77 23.86 12.89 -8.92
N ASP A 78 23.51 14.15 -9.21
CA ASP A 78 22.19 14.49 -9.75
C ASP A 78 22.13 14.12 -11.23
N ILE A 79 21.89 12.84 -11.52
CA ILE A 79 21.53 12.40 -12.87
C ILE A 79 20.03 12.64 -12.98
N ASP A 80 19.73 13.77 -13.62
CA ASP A 80 18.39 14.25 -13.89
C ASP A 80 17.63 13.13 -14.63
N THR A 81 16.72 12.45 -13.92
CA THR A 81 15.86 11.35 -14.42
C THR A 81 14.90 11.76 -15.55
N PHE A 82 15.14 12.93 -16.12
CA PHE A 82 14.37 13.66 -17.10
C PHE A 82 14.50 13.15 -18.54
N SER A 83 15.28 12.09 -18.81
CA SER A 83 15.26 11.46 -20.13
C SER A 83 13.90 10.82 -20.49
N LEU A 84 12.92 10.76 -19.57
CA LEU A 84 11.55 10.35 -19.90
C LEU A 84 10.67 11.49 -20.44
N ARG A 85 11.06 12.77 -20.32
CA ARG A 85 10.29 13.86 -20.98
C ARG A 85 10.39 13.80 -22.51
N SER A 86 11.42 13.18 -23.08
CA SER A 86 11.58 13.08 -24.54
C SER A 86 10.65 12.05 -25.20
N VAL A 87 10.25 10.99 -24.47
CA VAL A 87 9.30 9.98 -25.01
C VAL A 87 7.88 10.52 -25.01
N THR A 88 7.45 11.19 -23.93
CA THR A 88 6.10 11.76 -23.86
C THR A 88 5.91 12.95 -24.78
N ARG A 89 6.97 13.75 -25.05
CA ARG A 89 6.86 14.87 -26.00
C ARG A 89 6.72 14.44 -27.46
N ARG A 90 7.27 13.29 -27.86
CA ARG A 90 7.02 12.70 -29.20
C ARG A 90 5.65 12.02 -29.31
N LYS A 91 5.10 11.48 -28.22
CA LYS A 91 3.76 10.87 -28.20
C LYS A 91 2.61 11.86 -27.94
N ALA A 92 2.90 13.15 -27.81
CA ALA A 92 1.88 14.18 -27.65
C ALA A 92 1.14 14.53 -28.97
N GLN A 93 1.58 14.01 -30.12
CA GLN A 93 0.96 14.31 -31.42
C GLN A 93 0.06 13.20 -31.98
N ALA A 94 -0.12 12.08 -31.28
CA ALA A 94 -1.09 11.06 -31.69
C ALA A 94 -1.82 10.45 -30.47
N THR A 95 -3.13 10.72 -30.39
CA THR A 95 -4.17 10.16 -29.49
C THR A 95 -4.21 10.64 -28.02
N PRO A 96 -4.91 11.75 -27.73
CA PRO A 96 -5.10 12.25 -26.35
C PRO A 96 -6.21 11.55 -25.54
N ASN A 97 -7.10 10.77 -26.17
CA ASN A 97 -8.37 10.36 -25.52
C ASN A 97 -8.42 8.93 -24.95
N LEU A 98 -7.55 8.01 -25.37
CA LEU A 98 -7.67 6.58 -24.98
C LEU A 98 -7.04 6.27 -23.61
N VAL A 99 -5.96 6.97 -23.23
CA VAL A 99 -5.23 6.70 -21.97
C VAL A 99 -5.98 7.28 -20.76
N GLN A 100 -6.68 8.40 -20.94
CA GLN A 100 -7.44 9.04 -19.86
C GLN A 100 -8.68 8.22 -19.47
N SER A 101 -9.36 7.61 -20.43
CA SER A 101 -10.51 6.73 -20.14
C SER A 101 -10.08 5.48 -19.39
N GLU A 102 -8.96 4.87 -19.77
CA GLU A 102 -8.45 3.65 -19.12
C GLU A 102 -7.94 3.93 -17.69
N PHE A 103 -7.30 5.08 -17.46
CA PHE A 103 -6.84 5.46 -16.12
C PHE A 103 -7.99 5.85 -15.18
N VAL A 104 -9.01 6.56 -15.69
CA VAL A 104 -10.24 6.87 -14.94
C VAL A 104 -11.02 5.59 -14.65
N GLU A 105 -11.11 4.66 -15.59
CA GLU A 105 -11.74 3.36 -15.41
C GLU A 105 -10.99 2.48 -14.41
N TYR A 106 -9.66 2.44 -14.44
CA TYR A 106 -8.87 1.71 -13.45
C TYR A 106 -9.06 2.28 -12.03
N GLN A 107 -9.03 3.61 -11.89
CA GLN A 107 -9.22 4.27 -10.60
C GLN A 107 -10.64 4.07 -10.07
N THR A 108 -11.66 4.20 -10.93
CA THR A 108 -13.06 3.97 -10.55
C THR A 108 -13.33 2.50 -10.26
N SER A 109 -12.77 1.58 -11.04
CA SER A 109 -12.84 0.13 -10.82
C SER A 109 -12.22 -0.26 -9.48
N LYS A 110 -11.00 0.22 -9.18
CA LYS A 110 -10.32 -0.03 -7.88
C LYS A 110 -11.09 0.57 -6.70
N LYS A 111 -11.61 1.79 -6.84
CA LYS A 111 -12.44 2.44 -5.81
C LYS A 111 -13.75 1.67 -5.58
N ARG A 112 -14.44 1.24 -6.65
CA ARG A 112 -15.65 0.41 -6.59
C ARG A 112 -15.38 -0.93 -5.92
N MET A 113 -14.28 -1.60 -6.26
CA MET A 113 -13.86 -2.85 -5.62
C MET A 113 -13.71 -2.70 -4.09
N SER A 114 -13.10 -1.59 -3.64
CA SER A 114 -12.90 -1.32 -2.21
C SER A 114 -14.22 -1.02 -1.45
N LEU A 115 -15.20 -0.42 -2.13
CA LEU A 115 -16.52 -0.12 -1.57
C LEU A 115 -17.37 -1.39 -1.45
N GLU A 116 -17.37 -2.22 -2.49
CA GLU A 116 -18.11 -3.48 -2.49
C GLU A 116 -17.60 -4.45 -1.40
N THR A 117 -16.30 -4.51 -1.16
CA THR A 117 -15.74 -5.34 -0.08
C THR A 117 -16.20 -4.89 1.31
N ARG A 118 -16.33 -3.57 1.54
CA ARG A 118 -16.84 -3.02 2.80
C ARG A 118 -18.34 -3.22 2.94
N GLN A 119 -19.10 -3.07 1.85
CA GLN A 119 -20.54 -3.29 1.82
C GLN A 119 -20.90 -4.76 2.06
N ARG A 120 -20.23 -5.71 1.39
CA ARG A 120 -20.47 -7.15 1.59
C ARG A 120 -20.19 -7.60 3.01
N LYS A 121 -19.14 -7.08 3.66
CA LYS A 121 -18.81 -7.42 5.06
C LYS A 121 -19.87 -6.89 6.04
N ARG A 122 -20.33 -5.65 5.86
CA ARG A 122 -21.38 -5.03 6.69
C ARG A 122 -22.77 -5.62 6.44
N GLN A 123 -23.08 -6.04 5.21
CA GLN A 123 -24.36 -6.65 4.90
C GLN A 123 -24.47 -8.07 5.45
N ARG A 124 -23.38 -8.84 5.45
CA ARG A 124 -23.35 -10.16 6.10
C ARG A 124 -23.60 -10.06 7.61
N SER A 125 -23.02 -9.09 8.32
CA SER A 125 -23.29 -8.94 9.76
C SER A 125 -24.75 -8.59 10.04
N ILE A 126 -25.34 -7.67 9.27
CA ILE A 126 -26.74 -7.26 9.45
C ILE A 126 -27.72 -8.42 9.12
N VAL A 127 -27.45 -9.21 8.08
CA VAL A 127 -28.31 -10.36 7.73
C VAL A 127 -28.20 -11.47 8.78
N GLN A 128 -26.99 -11.76 9.27
CA GLN A 128 -26.78 -12.77 10.32
C GLN A 128 -27.48 -12.37 11.63
N GLU A 129 -27.39 -11.11 12.06
CA GLU A 129 -28.08 -10.62 13.27
C GLU A 129 -29.60 -10.81 13.20
N ARG A 130 -30.22 -10.51 12.05
CA ARG A 130 -31.68 -10.66 11.88
C ARG A 130 -32.12 -12.12 11.86
N ILE A 131 -31.33 -13.01 11.27
CA ILE A 131 -31.60 -14.46 11.27
C ILE A 131 -31.54 -15.01 12.71
N ILE A 132 -30.52 -14.63 13.47
CA ILE A 132 -30.34 -15.07 14.86
C ILE A 132 -31.53 -14.63 15.73
N LEU A 133 -31.95 -13.37 15.64
CA LEU A 133 -33.12 -12.86 16.39
C LEU A 133 -34.41 -13.63 16.05
N GLY A 134 -34.61 -13.97 14.77
CA GLY A 134 -35.75 -14.77 14.33
C GLY A 134 -35.75 -16.18 14.91
N ILE A 135 -34.59 -16.85 14.94
CA ILE A 135 -34.45 -18.19 15.53
C ILE A 135 -34.74 -18.14 17.04
N ILE A 136 -34.21 -17.15 17.76
CA ILE A 136 -34.46 -16.99 19.20
C ILE A 136 -35.95 -16.80 19.49
N LEU A 137 -36.63 -15.92 18.74
CA LEU A 137 -38.08 -15.71 18.89
C LEU A 137 -38.87 -16.98 18.60
N PHE A 138 -38.50 -17.73 17.57
CA PHE A 138 -39.16 -18.99 17.22
C PHE A 138 -38.99 -20.04 18.32
N CYS A 139 -37.77 -20.21 18.85
CA CYS A 139 -37.51 -21.12 19.97
C CYS A 139 -38.27 -20.73 21.24
N MET A 140 -38.34 -19.44 21.56
CA MET A 140 -39.13 -18.93 22.69
C MET A 140 -40.62 -19.24 22.52
N ALA A 141 -41.17 -19.06 21.32
CA ALA A 141 -42.57 -19.39 21.03
C ALA A 141 -42.85 -20.89 21.17
N LEU A 142 -41.97 -21.75 20.62
CA LEU A 142 -42.08 -23.20 20.78
C LEU A 142 -42.01 -23.63 22.26
N PHE A 143 -41.12 -23.01 23.04
CA PHE A 143 -40.99 -23.28 24.47
C PHE A 143 -42.25 -22.89 25.25
N LEU A 144 -42.82 -21.71 24.97
CA LEU A 144 -44.07 -21.27 25.59
C LEU A 144 -45.26 -22.15 25.20
N LEU A 145 -45.31 -22.60 23.95
CA LEU A 145 -46.34 -23.51 23.45
C LEU A 145 -46.23 -24.89 24.12
N TRP A 146 -44.99 -25.37 24.33
CA TRP A 146 -44.71 -26.59 25.07
C TRP A 146 -45.18 -26.50 26.53
N LEU A 147 -44.86 -25.40 27.23
CA LEU A 147 -45.29 -25.15 28.61
C LEU A 147 -46.81 -25.02 28.75
N PHE A 148 -47.51 -24.59 27.70
CA PHE A 148 -48.97 -24.50 27.72
C PHE A 148 -49.66 -25.85 27.46
N LEU A 149 -48.99 -26.76 26.74
CA LEU A 149 -49.54 -28.07 26.39
C LEU A 149 -49.23 -29.17 27.43
N PHE A 150 -48.27 -28.93 28.32
CA PHE A 150 -47.75 -29.88 29.32
C PHE A 150 -47.54 -29.19 30.66
#